data_AF-A0A7Y5DG51-F1
#
_entry.id   AF-A0A7Y5DG51-F1
#
_cell.length_a   1.000
_cell.length_b   1.000
_cell.length_c   1.000
_cell.angle_alpha   90.00
_cell.angle_beta   90.00
_cell.angle_gamma   90.00
#
_symmetry.space_group_name_H-M   'P 1'
#
loop_
_entity.id
_entity.type
_entity.pdbx_description
1 polymer ?
#
loop_
_entity_poly.entity_id
_entity_poly.type
_entity_poly.pdbx_seq_one_letter_code
_entity_poly.pdbx_strand_id
1 'polypeptide(L)'
;MKFTTDLTEFNRRMAEALKPSFHAAIKPVQSEAGTLLFRGPVPIVDDPNHVGTHVAVSLDKDVLAALEAASPSEREEMTENLISNLGTQVRVQYNSNKIGPYALDVVGTMRIVRG
;
A
#
# COMPACT_ATOMS: atom_id res chain seq x y z
N MET A 1 7.05 7.96 14.68
CA MET A 1 6.54 7.93 13.29
C MET A 1 5.12 8.49 13.30
N LYS A 2 4.81 9.54 12.53
CA LYS A 2 3.45 10.07 12.43
C LYS A 2 2.71 9.41 11.28
N PHE A 3 1.41 9.17 11.47
CA PHE A 3 0.52 8.61 10.46
C PHE A 3 -0.64 9.58 10.24
N THR A 4 -1.10 9.67 9.00
CA THR A 4 -2.27 10.47 8.63
C THR A 4 -3.31 9.59 7.93
N THR A 5 -4.59 9.91 8.11
CA THR A 5 -5.69 9.36 7.33
C THR A 5 -6.03 10.20 6.10
N ASP A 6 -5.38 11.37 5.96
CA ASP A 6 -5.47 12.18 4.75
C ASP A 6 -4.53 11.61 3.68
N LEU A 7 -5.08 10.72 2.86
CA LEU A 7 -4.35 9.98 1.84
C LEU A 7 -4.21 10.80 0.56
N THR A 8 -3.03 10.72 -0.05
CA THR A 8 -2.83 11.18 -1.44
C THR A 8 -3.81 10.47 -2.38
N GLU A 9 -4.05 11.06 -3.55
CA GLU A 9 -4.97 10.49 -4.53
C GLU A 9 -4.61 9.04 -4.91
N PHE A 10 -3.34 8.78 -5.21
CA PHE A 10 -2.84 7.44 -5.48
C PHE A 10 -3.15 6.48 -4.31
N ASN A 11 -2.78 6.85 -3.08
CA ASN A 11 -2.97 6.00 -1.91
C ASN A 11 -4.44 5.76 -1.59
N ARG A 12 -5.31 6.74 -1.85
CA ARG A 12 -6.75 6.61 -1.68
C ARG A 12 -7.33 5.60 -2.67
N ARG A 13 -6.97 5.69 -3.94
CA ARG A 13 -7.40 4.75 -4.98
C ARG A 13 -6.87 3.33 -4.72
N MET A 14 -5.61 3.23 -4.31
CA MET A 14 -4.99 1.96 -3.92
C MET A 14 -5.69 1.34 -2.69
N ALA A 15 -6.03 2.16 -1.69
CA ALA A 15 -6.76 1.72 -0.51
C ALA A 15 -8.15 1.17 -0.85
N GLU A 16 -8.91 1.84 -1.71
CA GLU A 16 -10.21 1.32 -2.17
C GLU A 16 -10.07 0.03 -2.98
N ALA A 17 -9.07 -0.07 -3.86
CA ALA A 17 -8.81 -1.28 -4.65
C ALA A 17 -8.44 -2.50 -3.79
N LEU A 18 -7.78 -2.28 -2.64
CA LEU A 18 -7.35 -3.33 -1.74
C LEU A 18 -8.32 -3.62 -0.59
N LYS A 19 -9.27 -2.73 -0.32
CA LYS A 19 -10.27 -2.85 0.75
C LYS A 19 -10.92 -4.23 0.86
N PRO A 20 -11.30 -4.94 -0.23
CA PRO A 20 -11.89 -6.27 -0.13
C PRO A 20 -10.94 -7.36 0.38
N SER A 21 -9.62 -7.11 0.34
CA SER A 21 -8.58 -8.07 0.73
C SER A 21 -8.34 -8.12 2.24
N PHE A 22 -8.92 -7.17 2.98
CA PHE A 22 -8.60 -6.95 4.39
C PHE A 22 -9.84 -7.05 5.28
N HIS A 23 -9.63 -7.50 6.51
CA HIS A 23 -10.66 -7.44 7.55
C HIS A 23 -10.99 -5.97 7.87
N ALA A 24 -12.24 -5.68 8.25
CA ALA A 24 -12.72 -4.32 8.51
C ALA A 24 -11.96 -3.57 9.63
N ALA A 25 -11.29 -4.31 10.51
CA ALA A 25 -10.43 -3.77 11.58
C ALA A 25 -9.09 -3.21 11.05
N ILE A 26 -8.68 -3.59 9.83
CA ILE A 26 -7.48 -3.09 9.19
C ILE A 26 -7.82 -1.77 8.50
N LYS A 27 -7.10 -0.71 8.84
CA LYS A 27 -7.32 0.64 8.34
C LYS A 27 -6.13 1.13 7.52
N PRO A 28 -6.37 1.79 6.37
CA PRO A 28 -5.32 2.43 5.62
C PRO A 28 -4.90 3.73 6.32
N VAL A 29 -3.59 3.94 6.44
CA VAL A 29 -2.97 5.19 6.88
C VAL A 29 -1.76 5.48 6.02
N GLN A 30 -1.36 6.73 5.93
CA GLN A 30 -0.16 7.13 5.18
C GLN A 30 0.93 7.60 6.16
N SER A 31 2.17 7.19 5.91
CA SER A 31 3.35 7.69 6.61
C SER A 31 3.83 9.03 6.05
N GLU A 32 4.67 9.75 6.79
CA GLU A 32 5.30 11.00 6.32
C GLU A 32 6.09 10.81 5.01
N ALA A 33 6.63 9.61 4.75
CA ALA A 33 7.34 9.27 3.52
C ALA A 33 6.41 8.98 2.32
N GLY A 34 5.09 9.05 2.50
CA GLY A 34 4.11 8.76 1.46
C GLY A 34 3.73 7.29 1.31
N THR A 35 4.35 6.38 2.07
CA THR A 35 3.98 4.95 2.09
C THR A 35 2.56 4.75 2.62
N LEU A 36 1.74 4.01 1.90
CA LEU A 36 0.44 3.52 2.34
C LEU A 36 0.63 2.29 3.23
N LEU A 37 0.08 2.33 4.43
CA LEU A 37 0.18 1.27 5.42
C LEU A 37 -1.23 0.79 5.77
N PHE A 38 -1.46 -0.51 5.70
CA PHE A 38 -2.66 -1.15 6.22
C PHE A 38 -2.36 -1.65 7.63
N ARG A 39 -2.95 -0.98 8.63
CA ARG A 39 -2.66 -1.25 10.04
C ARG A 39 -3.88 -1.82 10.76
N GLY A 40 -3.66 -2.80 11.62
CA GLY A 40 -4.71 -3.52 12.32
C GLY A 40 -4.15 -4.43 13.42
N PRO A 41 -5.02 -5.20 14.09
CA PRO A 41 -4.59 -6.10 15.16
C PRO A 41 -3.62 -7.17 14.63
N VAL A 42 -2.45 -7.26 15.27
CA VAL A 42 -1.44 -8.31 15.02
C VAL A 42 -1.15 -8.98 16.35
N PRO A 43 -1.53 -10.26 16.55
CA PRO A 43 -1.32 -10.94 17.81
C PRO A 43 0.18 -11.10 18.07
N ILE A 44 0.68 -10.51 19.15
CA ILE A 44 2.03 -10.76 19.68
C ILE A 44 1.90 -11.38 21.08
N VAL A 45 2.90 -12.18 21.47
CA VAL A 45 2.88 -12.97 22.71
C VAL A 45 2.61 -12.11 23.94
N ASP A 46 3.11 -10.87 23.95
CA ASP A 46 3.09 -9.99 25.12
C ASP A 46 1.98 -8.93 25.09
N ASP A 47 1.23 -8.81 23.98
CA ASP A 47 0.13 -7.84 23.84
C ASP A 47 -0.90 -8.30 22.78
N PRO A 48 -2.05 -8.85 23.20
CA PRO A 48 -3.11 -9.28 22.28
C PRO A 48 -3.83 -8.11 21.59
N ASN A 49 -3.64 -6.87 22.06
CA ASN A 49 -4.23 -5.67 21.48
C ASN A 49 -3.24 -4.89 20.59
N HIS A 50 -2.07 -5.47 20.31
CA HIS A 50 -1.06 -4.81 19.50
C HIS A 50 -1.58 -4.50 18.08
N VAL A 51 -1.38 -3.25 17.65
CA VAL A 51 -1.72 -2.79 16.29
C VAL A 51 -0.46 -2.70 15.44
N GLY A 52 -0.29 -3.70 14.57
CA GLY A 52 0.83 -3.81 13.65
C GLY A 52 0.52 -3.29 12.25
N THR A 53 1.52 -3.37 11.37
CA THR A 53 1.36 -3.16 9.93
C THR A 53 1.20 -4.51 9.25
N HIS A 54 0.12 -4.67 8.50
CA HIS A 54 -0.18 -5.87 7.73
C HIS A 54 0.49 -5.81 6.36
N VAL A 55 0.32 -4.67 5.69
CA VAL A 55 0.85 -4.41 4.35
C VAL A 55 1.39 -2.98 4.29
N ALA A 56 2.55 -2.80 3.67
CA ALA A 56 3.09 -1.52 3.26
C ALA A 56 3.15 -1.48 1.74
N VAL A 57 2.69 -0.38 1.15
CA VAL A 57 2.79 -0.09 -0.28
C VAL A 57 3.50 1.24 -0.45
N SER A 58 4.64 1.21 -1.12
CA SER A 58 5.43 2.41 -1.42
C SER A 58 5.66 2.53 -2.93
N LEU A 59 6.01 3.73 -3.38
CA LEU A 59 6.47 3.97 -4.74
C LEU A 59 7.94 4.34 -4.68
N ASP A 60 8.73 3.76 -5.57
CA ASP A 60 10.13 4.12 -5.73
C ASP A 60 10.24 5.57 -6.25
N LYS A 61 11.37 6.22 -5.95
CA LYS A 61 11.59 7.64 -6.28
C LYS A 61 11.45 7.92 -7.77
N ASP A 62 11.92 7.00 -8.61
CA ASP A 62 11.83 7.12 -10.06
C ASP A 62 10.37 7.06 -10.56
N VAL A 63 9.52 6.28 -9.89
CA VAL A 63 8.09 6.22 -10.20
C VAL A 63 7.39 7.51 -9.82
N LEU A 64 7.71 8.06 -8.64
CA LEU A 64 7.19 9.36 -8.21
C LEU A 64 7.57 10.46 -9.20
N ALA A 65 8.85 10.53 -9.60
CA ALA A 65 9.32 11.50 -10.58
C ALA A 65 8.63 11.33 -11.94
N ALA A 66 8.42 10.09 -12.38
CA ALA A 66 7.71 9.82 -13.64
C ALA A 66 6.23 10.26 -13.58
N LEU A 67 5.53 9.99 -12.48
CA LEU A 67 4.14 10.43 -12.29
C LEU A 67 4.02 11.95 -12.27
N GLU A 68 4.97 12.64 -11.64
CA GLU A 68 5.01 14.11 -11.60
C GLU A 68 5.23 14.72 -12.99
N ALA A 69 6.13 14.13 -13.79
CA ALA A 69 6.47 14.61 -15.13
C ALA A 69 5.46 14.23 -16.23
N ALA A 70 4.62 13.21 -16.00
CA ALA A 70 3.67 12.69 -16.99
C ALA A 70 2.53 13.68 -17.30
N SER A 71 2.03 13.64 -18.54
CA SER A 71 0.78 14.30 -18.90
C SER A 71 -0.41 13.69 -18.15
N PRO A 72 -1.56 14.39 -18.03
CA PRO A 72 -2.70 13.88 -17.27
C PRO A 72 -3.18 12.49 -17.72
N SER A 73 -3.22 12.22 -19.03
CA SER A 73 -3.63 10.92 -19.57
C SER A 73 -2.62 9.81 -19.27
N GLU A 74 -1.32 10.11 -19.42
CA GLU A 74 -0.26 9.13 -19.11
C GLU A 74 -0.21 8.84 -17.61
N ARG A 75 -0.35 9.86 -16.76
CA ARG A 75 -0.40 9.71 -15.30
C ARG A 75 -1.54 8.80 -14.87
N GLU A 76 -2.71 8.93 -15.51
CA GLU A 76 -3.87 8.09 -15.23
C GLU A 76 -3.57 6.63 -15.59
N GLU A 77 -3.07 6.37 -16.79
CA GLU A 77 -2.67 5.02 -17.24
C GLU A 77 -1.61 4.40 -16.31
N MET A 78 -0.56 5.15 -15.98
CA MET A 78 0.48 4.72 -15.03
C MET A 78 -0.11 4.38 -13.66
N THR A 79 -1.05 5.19 -13.17
CA THR A 79 -1.73 4.99 -11.89
C THR A 79 -2.54 3.70 -11.90
N GLU A 80 -3.33 3.47 -12.96
CA GLU A 80 -4.11 2.24 -13.11
C GLU A 80 -3.21 0.99 -13.18
N ASN A 81 -2.13 1.05 -13.96
CA ASN A 81 -1.16 -0.04 -14.07
C ASN A 81 -0.50 -0.35 -12.72
N LEU A 82 -0.09 0.68 -11.97
CA LEU A 82 0.46 0.53 -10.62
C LEU A 82 -0.56 -0.11 -9.67
N ILE A 83 -1.79 0.41 -9.62
CA ILE A 83 -2.83 -0.11 -8.73
C ILE A 83 -3.15 -1.56 -9.06
N SER A 84 -3.29 -1.91 -10.33
CA SER A 84 -3.62 -3.27 -10.77
C SER A 84 -2.53 -4.27 -10.37
N ASN A 85 -1.27 -3.96 -10.68
CA ASN A 85 -0.13 -4.84 -10.42
C ASN A 85 0.19 -4.95 -8.94
N LEU A 86 0.33 -3.82 -8.24
CA LEU A 86 0.59 -3.82 -6.81
C LEU A 86 -0.57 -4.44 -6.05
N GLY A 87 -1.81 -4.18 -6.48
CA GLY A 87 -3.00 -4.77 -5.90
C GLY A 87 -3.00 -6.29 -6.03
N THR A 88 -2.58 -6.80 -7.18
CA THR A 88 -2.44 -8.24 -7.43
C THR A 88 -1.33 -8.85 -6.59
N GLN A 89 -0.16 -8.21 -6.48
CA GLN A 89 0.93 -8.67 -5.62
C GLN A 89 0.50 -8.79 -4.17
N VAL A 90 -0.19 -7.77 -3.66
CA VAL A 90 -0.76 -7.80 -2.30
C VAL A 90 -1.76 -8.94 -2.16
N ARG A 91 -2.74 -9.07 -3.06
CA ARG A 91 -3.76 -10.14 -2.97
C ARG A 91 -3.18 -11.55 -3.02
N VAL A 92 -2.12 -11.77 -3.79
CA VAL A 92 -1.48 -13.10 -3.93
C VAL A 92 -0.60 -13.44 -2.73
N GLN A 93 0.11 -12.45 -2.18
CA GLN A 93 1.09 -12.68 -1.11
C GLN A 93 0.50 -12.50 0.29
N TYR A 94 -0.54 -11.69 0.43
CA TYR A 94 -1.16 -11.38 1.72
C TYR A 94 -1.90 -12.59 2.26
N ASN A 95 -1.51 -12.99 3.48
CA ASN A 95 -2.20 -14.02 4.24
C ASN A 95 -2.41 -13.52 5.66
N SER A 96 -3.67 -13.28 6.04
CA SER A 96 -4.05 -12.76 7.36
C SER A 96 -3.60 -13.64 8.53
N ASN A 97 -3.35 -14.93 8.28
CA ASN A 97 -2.97 -15.90 9.31
C ASN A 97 -1.45 -16.06 9.46
N LYS A 98 -0.66 -15.39 8.61
CA LYS A 98 0.81 -15.48 8.61
C LYS A 98 1.48 -14.12 8.83
N ILE A 99 0.76 -13.18 9.43
CA ILE A 99 1.27 -11.84 9.70
C ILE A 99 2.17 -11.91 10.93
N GLY A 100 3.47 -11.96 10.68
CA GLY A 100 4.51 -11.87 11.71
C GLY A 100 5.12 -10.46 11.78
N PRO A 101 6.24 -10.29 12.51
CA PRO A 101 6.97 -9.02 12.60
C PRO A 101 7.49 -8.48 11.26
N TYR A 102 7.41 -9.27 10.19
CA TYR A 102 7.72 -8.88 8.82
C TYR A 102 6.42 -8.65 8.06
N ALA A 103 5.95 -7.40 8.07
CA ALA A 103 4.83 -6.95 7.25
C ALA A 103 5.10 -7.25 5.76
N LEU A 104 4.05 -7.48 4.97
CA LEU A 104 4.20 -7.58 3.52
C LEU A 104 4.53 -6.17 2.97
N ASP A 105 5.74 -5.99 2.45
CA ASP A 105 6.17 -4.75 1.81
C ASP A 105 6.17 -4.91 0.30
N VAL A 106 5.46 -4.02 -0.40
CA VAL A 106 5.32 -4.02 -1.85
C VAL A 106 5.72 -2.65 -2.39
N VAL A 107 6.70 -2.64 -3.28
CA VAL A 107 7.25 -1.41 -3.85
C VAL A 107 6.86 -1.29 -5.34
N GLY A 108 6.21 -0.18 -5.68
CA GLY A 108 5.96 0.25 -7.05
C GLY A 108 7.24 0.69 -7.71
N THR A 109 7.65 -0.02 -8.76
CA THR A 109 8.88 0.26 -9.52
C THR A 109 8.57 0.60 -10.97
N MET A 110 9.52 1.22 -11.67
CA MET A 110 9.37 1.58 -13.09
C MET A 110 9.11 0.38 -14.01
N ARG A 111 9.44 -0.84 -13.60
CA ARG A 111 9.09 -2.06 -14.34
C ARG A 111 7.58 -2.27 -14.41
N ILE A 112 6.89 -2.04 -13.29
CA ILE A 112 5.43 -2.18 -13.19
C ILE A 112 4.71 -1.14 -14.05
N VAL A 113 5.29 0.07 -14.11
CA VAL A 113 4.77 1.18 -14.90
C VAL A 113 4.84 0.89 -16.41
N ARG A 114 5.86 0.15 -16.86
CA ARG A 114 6.16 -0.08 -18.28
C ARG A 114 5.51 -1.32 -18.88
N GLY A 115 4.86 -2.16 -18.07
CA GLY A 115 4.30 -3.46 -18.49
C GLY A 115 5.34 -4.56 -18.50
#